data_AF-A0A349N8Q8-F1
#
_entry.id   AF-A0A349N8Q8-F1
#
_cell.length_a   1.000
_cell.length_b   1.000
_cell.length_c   1.000
_cell.angle_alpha   90.00
_cell.angle_beta   90.00
_cell.angle_gamma   90.00
#
_symmetry.space_group_name_H-M   'P 1'
#
loop_
_entity.id
_entity.type
_entity.pdbx_description
1 polymer ?
#
loop_
_entity_poly.entity_id
_entity_poly.type
_entity_poly.pdbx_seq_one_letter_code
_entity_poly.pdbx_strand_id
1 'polypeptide(L)' 'FGNLLYIRGDAPGLSWRSGVPMDCKGADSWSVSMSDTNSAFEYKVLINDIHWAVGKNNIAQPCVTNTTEPSF' A
#
# COMPACT_ATOMS: atom_id res chain seq x y z
N PHE A 1 -7.94 -17.70 -9.78
CA PHE A 1 -8.32 -16.29 -9.52
C PHE A 1 -7.49 -15.80 -8.36
N GLY A 2 -6.61 -14.82 -8.60
CA GLY A 2 -5.68 -14.31 -7.59
C GLY A 2 -5.65 -12.80 -7.73
N ASN A 3 -6.38 -12.10 -6.86
CA ASN A 3 -6.30 -10.65 -6.78
C ASN A 3 -4.94 -10.31 -6.16
N LEU A 4 -4.23 -9.38 -6.79
CA LEU A 4 -2.99 -8.81 -6.27
C LEU A 4 -3.31 -7.46 -5.65
N LEU A 5 -2.80 -7.22 -4.44
CA LEU A 5 -2.86 -5.89 -3.85
C LEU A 5 -1.65 -5.06 -4.29
N TYR A 6 -1.93 -3.80 -4.58
CA TYR A 6 -0.97 -2.80 -4.95
C TYR A 6 -1.07 -1.63 -3.98
N ILE A 7 0.05 -0.98 -3.72
CA ILE A 7 0.12 0.24 -2.94
C ILE A 7 0.60 1.38 -3.84
N ARG A 8 -0.08 2.52 -3.72
CA ARG A 8 0.31 3.79 -4.35
C ARG A 8 0.44 4.85 -3.27
N GLY A 9 1.34 5.79 -3.44
CA GLY A 9 1.58 6.81 -2.42
C GLY A 9 2.58 7.87 -2.83
N ASP A 10 2.86 8.76 -1.89
CA ASP A 10 3.82 9.86 -2.02
C ASP A 10 5.08 9.59 -1.17
N ALA A 11 5.73 8.47 -1.46
CA ALA A 11 6.95 8.05 -0.76
C ALA A 11 8.06 7.76 -1.77
N PRO A 12 9.34 7.79 -1.38
CA PRO A 12 10.43 7.31 -2.21
C PRO A 12 10.19 5.87 -2.69
N GLY A 13 10.12 5.66 -4.00
CA GLY A 13 9.80 4.37 -4.62
C GLY A 13 8.29 4.11 -4.84
N LEU A 14 7.41 4.95 -4.29
CA LEU A 14 5.98 4.95 -4.59
C LEU A 14 5.59 6.07 -5.54
N SER A 15 4.49 5.85 -6.26
CA SER A 15 3.86 6.91 -7.03
C SER A 15 2.35 6.74 -7.04
N TRP A 16 1.62 7.83 -7.20
CA TRP A 16 0.17 7.79 -7.45
C TRP A 16 -0.18 7.31 -8.87
N ARG A 17 0.81 7.24 -9.77
CA ARG A 17 0.63 6.85 -11.18
C ARG A 17 0.81 5.35 -11.40
N SER A 18 1.72 4.72 -10.68
CA SER A 18 2.08 3.31 -10.79
C SER A 18 2.12 2.68 -9.40
N GLY A 19 1.36 1.60 -9.22
CA GLY A 19 1.34 0.85 -7.97
C GLY A 19 2.52 -0.09 -7.83
N VAL A 20 2.95 -0.26 -6.58
CA VAL A 20 3.93 -1.28 -6.20
C VAL A 20 3.16 -2.53 -5.74
N PRO A 21 3.42 -3.72 -6.30
CA PRO A 21 2.76 -4.94 -5.87
C PRO A 21 3.16 -5.31 -4.44
N MET A 22 2.21 -5.80 -3.65
CA MET A 22 2.42 -6.29 -2.30
C MET A 22 2.60 -7.81 -2.30
N ASP A 23 3.41 -8.32 -1.38
CA ASP A 23 3.59 -9.75 -1.18
C ASP A 23 2.42 -10.34 -0.40
N CYS A 24 1.77 -11.35 -0.97
CA CYS A 24 0.74 -12.12 -0.29
C CYS A 24 1.37 -13.00 0.80
N LYS A 25 1.04 -12.76 2.06
CA LYS A 25 1.55 -13.51 3.22
C LYS A 25 0.57 -14.55 3.77
N GLY A 26 -0.70 -14.48 3.38
CA GLY A 26 -1.74 -15.40 3.84
C GLY A 26 -3.01 -15.31 3.00
N ALA A 27 -4.13 -15.76 3.55
CA ALA A 27 -5.42 -15.73 2.84
C ALA A 27 -5.96 -14.30 2.65
N ASP A 28 -5.64 -13.41 3.58
CA ASP A 28 -6.18 -12.06 3.74
C ASP A 28 -5.11 -11.02 4.12
N SER A 29 -3.83 -11.40 4.09
CA SER A 29 -2.72 -10.55 4.50
C SER A 29 -1.74 -10.32 3.36
N TRP A 30 -1.40 -9.05 3.17
CA TRP A 30 -0.38 -8.60 2.24
C TRP A 30 0.59 -7.68 2.96
N SER A 31 1.86 -7.76 2.61
CA SER A 31 2.91 -6.92 3.17
C SER A 31 3.78 -6.33 2.07
N VAL A 32 4.30 -5.14 2.31
CA VAL A 32 5.30 -4.51 1.46
C VAL A 32 6.35 -3.87 2.34
N SER A 33 7.62 -4.00 1.95
CA SER A 33 8.73 -3.36 2.64
C SER A 33 9.31 -2.28 1.74
N MET A 34 9.49 -1.08 2.30
CA MET A 34 10.07 0.05 1.59
C MET A 34 11.23 0.60 2.38
N SER A 35 12.34 0.83 1.69
CA SER A 35 13.52 1.53 2.18
C SER A 35 13.44 3.02 1.83
N ASP A 36 14.31 3.83 2.44
CA ASP A 36 14.48 5.26 2.15
C ASP A 36 13.27 6.17 2.50
N THR A 37 12.32 5.68 3.30
CA THR A 37 11.23 6.50 3.84
C THR A 37 11.69 7.20 5.13
N ASN A 38 11.96 8.50 5.04
CA ASN A 38 12.43 9.32 6.18
C ASN A 38 11.35 10.25 6.76
N SER A 39 10.18 10.34 6.12
CA SER A 39 9.06 11.17 6.54
C SER A 39 7.75 10.39 6.45
N ALA A 40 6.75 10.82 7.21
CA ALA A 40 5.41 10.28 7.05
C ALA A 40 4.90 10.61 5.63
N PHE A 41 4.18 9.66 5.04
CA PHE A 41 3.68 9.78 3.67
C PHE A 41 2.27 9.24 3.54
N GLU A 42 1.54 9.77 2.57
CA GLU A 42 0.23 9.27 2.22
C GLU A 42 0.32 8.08 1.28
N TYR A 43 -0.53 7.08 1.50
CA TYR A 43 -0.67 5.94 0.61
C TYR A 43 -2.11 5.44 0.54
N LYS A 44 -2.38 4.65 -0.48
CA LYS A 44 -3.66 3.96 -0.66
C LYS A 44 -3.44 2.60 -1.31
N VAL A 45 -4.30 1.65 -0.95
CA VAL A 45 -4.25 0.28 -1.44
C VAL A 45 -5.23 0.12 -2.60
N LEU A 46 -4.86 -0.69 -3.59
CA LEU A 46 -5.65 -1.00 -4.76
C LEU A 46 -5.65 -2.50 -5.04
N ILE A 47 -6.77 -3.04 -5.52
CA ILE A 47 -6.85 -4.38 -6.10
C ILE A 47 -6.52 -4.30 -7.59
N ASN A 48 -5.58 -5.15 -8.01
CA ASN A 48 -5.09 -5.27 -9.39
C ASN A 48 -4.64 -3.94 -10.01
N ASP A 49 -4.24 -2.98 -9.17
CA ASP A 49 -3.85 -1.62 -9.56
C ASP A 49 -4.97 -0.79 -10.26
N ILE A 50 -6.22 -1.25 -10.17
CA ILE A 50 -7.39 -0.66 -10.86
C ILE A 50 -8.48 -0.25 -9.85
N HIS A 51 -8.71 -1.07 -8.83
CA HIS A 51 -9.78 -0.84 -7.84
C HIS A 51 -9.22 -0.23 -6.56
N TRP A 52 -9.55 1.04 -6.30
CA TRP A 52 -9.10 1.74 -5.10
C TRP A 52 -9.85 1.28 -3.85
N ALA A 53 -9.14 1.23 -2.71
CA ALA A 53 -9.77 1.08 -1.41
C ALA A 53 -10.75 2.24 -1.13
N VAL A 54 -11.84 1.94 -0.44
CA VAL A 54 -12.86 2.90 -0.01
C VAL A 54 -12.28 3.80 1.09
N GLY A 55 -12.71 5.06 1.13
CA GLY A 55 -12.31 6.02 2.15
C GLY A 55 -11.14 6.92 1.75
N LYS A 56 -10.54 7.57 2.76
CA LYS A 56 -9.44 8.53 2.60
C LYS A 56 -8.09 7.83 2.43
N ASN A 57 -7.07 8.58 2.04
CA ASN A 57 -5.69 8.09 2.03
C ASN A 57 -5.23 7.76 3.45
N ASN A 58 -4.45 6.70 3.58
CA ASN A 58 -3.80 6.33 4.84
C ASN A 58 -2.47 7.07 4.95
N ILE A 59 -1.98 7.27 6.19
CA ILE A 59 -0.68 7.88 6.45
C ILE A 59 0.20 6.82 7.10
N ALA A 60 1.34 6.51 6.47
CA ALA A 60 2.36 5.63 7.03
C ALA A 60 3.44 6.47 7.71
N GLN A 61 3.88 6.03 8.89
CA GLN A 61 5.07 6.58 9.55
C GLN A 61 6.32 5.76 9.21
N PRO A 62 7.48 6.42 9.01
CA PRO A 62 8.74 5.73 8.75
C PRO A 62 9.26 5.00 9.99
N CYS A 63 10.11 3.99 9.81
CA CYS A 63 10.76 3.20 10.87
C CYS A 63 9.82 2.39 11.78
N VAL A 64 8.51 2.34 11.47
CA VAL A 64 7.52 1.54 12.20
C VAL A 64 6.72 0.66 11.25
N THR A 65 6.15 -0.43 11.78
CA THR A 65 5.22 -1.26 11.02
C THR A 65 3.84 -0.60 11.06
N ASN A 66 3.32 -0.22 9.89
CA ASN A 66 1.97 0.34 9.76
C ASN A 66 1.03 -0.77 9.28
N THR A 67 -0.03 -1.02 10.04
CA THR A 67 -1.07 -1.99 9.69
C THR A 67 -2.34 -1.24 9.33
N THR A 68 -2.90 -1.53 8.16
CA THR A 68 -4.17 -0.94 7.71
C THR A 68 -5.09 -2.03 7.19
N GLU A 69 -6.37 -1.90 7.50
CA GLU A 69 -7.45 -2.77 7.03
C GLU A 69 -8.27 -2.01 5.96
N PRO A 70 -7.83 -2.03 4.68
CA PRO A 70 -8.58 -1.38 3.62
C PRO A 70 -9.89 -2.13 3.33
N SER A 71 -10.96 -1.36 3.14
CA SER A 71 -12.21 -1.86 2.54
C SER A 71 -12.20 -1.58 1.04
N PHE A 72 -12.83 -2.43 0.22
CA PHE A 72 -12.89 -2.30 -1.24
C PHE A 72 -14.33 -2.37 -1.73
#